data_AF-Q0REQ1-F1
#
_entry.id   AF-Q0REQ1-F1
#
_cell.length_a   1.000
_cell.length_b   1.000
_cell.length_c   1.000
_cell.angle_alpha   90.00
_cell.angle_beta   90.00
_cell.angle_gamma   90.00
#
_symmetry.space_group_name_H-M   'P 1'
#
loop_
_entity.id
_entity.type
_entity.pdbx_description
1 polymer ?
#
loop_
_entity_poly.entity_id
_entity_poly.type
_entity_poly.pdbx_seq_one_letter_code
_entity_poly.pdbx_strand_id
1 'polypeptide(L)'
;MSPAGATVIAASARPVIVPAVGDLDAVWQLLAAHPATEDPHAGALDYLTALTRAQQALAGELDRAVLAAVTAGADWAQIGRATGRTRQGARQRWNRFLPPPAPPPTPASDAWLPVLSDDPWDRRPPPRYSPPELLHPRLHTRLADHQVRHDQPPDDPWPAHHTH
;
A
#
# COMPACT_ATOMS: atom_id res chain seq x y z
N MET A 1 -9.73 58.68 41.49
CA MET A 1 -8.62 58.44 40.54
C MET A 1 -8.28 56.96 40.60
N SER A 2 -8.81 56.16 39.67
CA SER A 2 -8.58 54.71 39.60
C SER A 2 -7.65 54.40 38.44
N PRO A 3 -6.55 53.64 38.61
CA PRO A 3 -5.77 53.18 37.48
C PRO A 3 -6.27 51.82 36.98
N ALA A 4 -6.46 51.79 35.65
CA ALA A 4 -6.12 50.73 34.71
C ALA A 4 -6.53 49.28 35.05
N GLY A 5 -7.61 48.83 34.41
CA GLY A 5 -7.87 47.42 34.19
C GLY A 5 -6.87 46.85 33.18
N ALA A 6 -6.06 45.89 33.62
CA ALA A 6 -5.25 45.05 32.75
C ALA A 6 -6.14 43.93 32.18
N THR A 7 -6.52 44.06 30.92
CA THR A 7 -7.16 42.96 30.17
C THR A 7 -6.08 42.00 29.70
N VAL A 8 -5.96 40.86 30.39
CA VAL A 8 -5.17 39.71 29.93
C VAL A 8 -5.98 38.98 28.87
N ILE A 9 -5.58 39.10 27.60
CA ILE A 9 -6.12 38.29 26.50
C ILE A 9 -5.47 36.91 26.62
N ALA A 10 -6.13 36.01 27.34
CA ALA A 10 -5.72 34.60 27.39
C ALA A 10 -6.07 33.94 26.05
N ALA A 11 -5.08 33.82 25.16
CA ALA A 11 -5.13 32.99 23.97
C ALA A 11 -5.32 31.54 24.42
N SER A 12 -6.58 31.10 24.50
CA SER A 12 -6.94 29.74 24.86
C SER A 12 -6.59 28.83 23.69
N ALA A 13 -5.42 28.19 23.76
CA ALA A 13 -5.08 27.08 22.89
C ALA A 13 -6.14 25.98 23.09
N ARG A 14 -7.06 25.85 22.15
CA ARG A 14 -8.05 24.77 22.17
C ARG A 14 -7.30 23.45 22.05
N PRO A 15 -7.56 22.47 22.94
CA PRO A 15 -6.95 21.16 22.80
C PRO A 15 -7.39 20.55 21.48
N VAL A 16 -6.40 20.20 20.64
CA VAL A 16 -6.63 19.42 19.42
C VAL A 16 -7.08 18.03 19.88
N ILE A 17 -8.39 17.79 19.87
CA ILE A 17 -8.95 16.48 20.14
C ILE A 17 -8.52 15.57 18.99
N VAL A 18 -7.69 14.58 19.30
CA VAL A 18 -7.19 13.61 18.31
C VAL A 18 -8.25 12.51 18.14
N PRO A 19 -8.84 12.34 16.95
CA PRO A 19 -9.85 11.29 16.74
C PRO A 19 -9.22 9.90 16.68
N ALA A 20 -10.00 8.89 17.08
CA ALA A 20 -9.60 7.49 17.01
C ALA A 20 -9.38 7.06 15.55
N VAL A 21 -8.37 6.22 15.33
CA VAL A 21 -8.04 5.63 14.01
C VAL A 21 -9.22 4.76 13.55
N GLY A 22 -10.09 5.32 12.71
CA GLY A 22 -11.31 4.65 12.22
C GLY A 22 -12.51 5.60 12.04
N ASP A 23 -12.46 6.79 12.63
CA ASP A 23 -13.52 7.79 12.49
C ASP A 23 -13.24 8.71 11.28
N LEU A 24 -13.67 8.28 10.09
CA LEU A 24 -13.57 9.06 8.85
C LEU A 24 -14.35 10.38 8.95
N ASP A 25 -15.45 10.42 9.71
CA ASP A 25 -16.22 11.64 9.90
C ASP A 25 -15.43 12.66 10.73
N ALA A 26 -14.73 12.22 11.77
CA ALA A 26 -13.85 13.12 12.53
C ALA A 26 -12.67 13.64 11.70
N VAL A 27 -12.14 12.83 10.78
CA VAL A 27 -11.13 13.27 9.81
C VAL A 27 -11.69 14.34 8.87
N TRP A 28 -12.89 14.14 8.33
CA TRP A 28 -13.53 15.13 7.46
C TRP A 28 -13.90 16.41 8.21
N GLN A 29 -14.35 16.30 9.46
CA GLN A 29 -14.59 17.45 10.30
C GLN A 29 -13.29 18.20 10.62
N LEU A 30 -12.18 17.51 10.85
CA LEU A 30 -10.87 18.14 11.05
C LEU A 30 -10.39 18.90 9.81
N LEU A 31 -10.58 18.33 8.61
CA LEU A 31 -10.27 19.00 7.36
C LEU A 31 -11.18 20.21 7.10
N ALA A 32 -12.47 20.10 7.43
CA ALA A 32 -13.43 21.19 7.27
C ALA A 32 -13.25 22.31 8.31
N ALA A 33 -12.79 21.99 9.51
CA ALA A 33 -12.61 22.92 10.61
C ALA A 33 -11.33 23.74 10.53
N HIS A 34 -10.64 23.77 9.38
CA HIS A 34 -9.31 24.32 9.24
C HIS A 34 -9.27 25.78 9.74
N PRO A 35 -8.67 26.03 10.92
CA PRO A 35 -8.73 27.36 11.51
C PRO A 35 -7.78 28.26 10.72
N ALA A 36 -8.24 29.47 10.39
CA ALA A 36 -7.34 30.53 10.01
C ALA A 36 -6.44 30.84 11.22
N THR A 37 -5.28 30.18 11.30
CA THR A 37 -4.30 30.44 12.34
C THR A 37 -3.63 31.78 12.05
N GLU A 38 -3.27 32.51 13.11
CA GLU A 38 -2.56 33.78 12.99
C GLU A 38 -1.15 33.59 12.38
N ASP A 39 -0.57 32.39 12.55
CA ASP A 39 0.64 31.95 11.85
C ASP A 39 0.25 31.02 10.68
N PRO A 40 0.42 31.47 9.42
CA PRO A 40 0.12 30.65 8.25
C PRO A 40 0.96 29.38 8.15
N HIS A 41 2.20 29.39 8.67
CA HIS A 41 3.10 28.24 8.57
C HIS A 41 2.69 27.13 9.52
N ALA A 42 2.40 27.46 10.78
CA ALA A 42 1.86 26.52 11.75
C ALA A 42 0.55 25.88 11.26
N GLY A 43 -0.36 26.68 10.70
CA GLY A 43 -1.61 26.18 10.14
C GLY A 43 -1.41 25.19 8.98
N ALA A 44 -0.47 25.47 8.08
CA ALA A 44 -0.16 24.58 6.95
C ALA A 44 0.42 23.23 7.40
N LEU A 45 1.28 23.21 8.44
CA LEU A 45 1.82 21.96 8.99
C LEU A 45 0.76 21.14 9.71
N ASP A 46 -0.14 21.78 10.45
CA ASP A 46 -1.29 21.12 11.08
C ASP A 46 -2.22 20.52 10.01
N TYR A 47 -2.43 21.22 8.90
CA TYR A 47 -3.19 20.71 7.75
C TYR A 47 -2.56 19.45 7.15
N LEU A 48 -1.26 19.51 6.87
CA LEU A 48 -0.53 18.39 6.31
C LEU A 48 -0.58 17.17 7.25
N THR A 49 -0.48 17.41 8.55
CA THR A 49 -0.60 16.37 9.58
C THR A 49 -2.00 15.75 9.57
N ALA A 50 -3.06 16.56 9.47
CA ALA A 50 -4.44 16.11 9.35
C ALA A 50 -4.67 15.27 8.09
N LEU A 51 -4.22 15.74 6.92
CA LEU A 51 -4.30 15.01 5.65
C LEU A 51 -3.54 13.68 5.69
N THR A 52 -2.35 13.67 6.30
CA THR A 52 -1.55 12.45 6.44
C THR A 52 -2.30 11.39 7.25
N ARG A 53 -2.93 11.80 8.36
CA ARG A 53 -3.75 10.91 9.19
C ARG A 53 -4.99 10.41 8.44
N ALA A 54 -5.63 11.28 7.66
CA ALA A 54 -6.76 10.93 6.81
C ALA A 54 -6.40 9.81 5.82
N GLN A 55 -5.30 9.98 5.12
CA GLN A 55 -4.80 9.01 4.15
C GLN A 55 -4.47 7.67 4.81
N GLN A 56 -3.88 7.68 6.01
CA GLN A 56 -3.58 6.45 6.77
C GLN A 56 -4.87 5.73 7.20
N ALA A 57 -5.87 6.45 7.70
CA ALA A 57 -7.15 5.87 8.09
C ALA A 57 -7.87 5.24 6.89
N LEU A 58 -7.92 5.95 5.75
CA LEU A 58 -8.52 5.43 4.52
C LEU A 58 -7.75 4.22 3.97
N ALA A 59 -6.42 4.23 4.04
CA ALA A 59 -5.62 3.08 3.64
C ALA A 59 -5.93 1.84 4.49
N GLY A 60 -6.12 2.02 5.80
CA GLY A 60 -6.53 0.94 6.71
C GLY A 60 -7.93 0.40 6.42
N GLU A 61 -8.89 1.28 6.11
CA GLU A 61 -10.25 0.88 5.70
C GLU A 61 -10.22 0.10 4.37
N LEU A 62 -9.44 0.57 3.39
CA LEU A 62 -9.26 -0.13 2.12
C LEU A 62 -8.69 -1.54 2.34
N ASP A 63 -7.67 -1.68 3.19
CA ASP A 63 -7.08 -2.98 3.47
C ASP A 63 -8.10 -3.92 4.15
N ARG A 64 -8.95 -3.43 5.07
CA ARG A 64 -10.06 -4.20 5.66
C ARG A 64 -11.11 -4.62 4.61
N ALA A 65 -11.50 -3.70 3.73
CA ALA A 65 -12.45 -3.99 2.65
C ALA A 65 -11.92 -5.05 1.68
N VAL A 66 -10.62 -5.04 1.35
CA VAL A 66 -10.01 -6.08 0.53
C VAL A 66 -10.04 -7.43 1.23
N LEU A 67 -9.72 -7.50 2.52
CA LEU A 67 -9.81 -8.75 3.28
C LEU A 67 -11.23 -9.31 3.31
N ALA A 68 -12.24 -8.45 3.51
CA ALA A 68 -13.65 -8.83 3.43
C ALA A 68 -14.02 -9.38 2.04
N ALA A 69 -13.53 -8.76 0.96
CA ALA A 69 -13.77 -9.25 -0.40
C ALA A 69 -13.13 -10.64 -0.65
N VAL A 70 -11.88 -10.84 -0.20
CA VAL A 70 -11.20 -12.15 -0.34
C VAL A 70 -11.92 -13.24 0.44
N THR A 71 -12.35 -12.95 1.68
CA THR A 71 -13.10 -13.91 2.51
C THR A 71 -14.47 -14.24 1.93
N ALA A 72 -15.08 -13.30 1.19
CA ALA A 72 -16.28 -13.53 0.38
C ALA A 72 -16.02 -14.28 -0.94
N GLY A 73 -14.77 -14.67 -1.24
CA GLY A 73 -14.41 -15.44 -2.43
C GLY A 73 -14.07 -14.61 -3.66
N ALA A 74 -13.92 -13.29 -3.56
CA ALA A 74 -13.48 -12.47 -4.68
C ALA A 74 -12.05 -12.84 -5.11
N ASP A 75 -11.84 -12.94 -6.43
CA ASP A 75 -10.52 -13.20 -6.98
C ASP A 75 -9.65 -11.93 -7.06
N TRP A 76 -8.34 -12.11 -7.17
CA TRP A 76 -7.39 -11.01 -7.24
C TRP A 76 -7.54 -10.12 -8.50
N ALA A 77 -8.15 -10.61 -9.58
CA ALA A 77 -8.40 -9.82 -10.76
C ALA A 77 -9.62 -8.88 -10.57
N GLN A 78 -10.68 -9.36 -9.91
CA GLN A 78 -11.83 -8.55 -9.49
C GLN A 78 -11.39 -7.42 -8.56
N ILE A 79 -10.61 -7.75 -7.52
CA ILE A 79 -10.06 -6.79 -6.57
C ILE A 79 -9.14 -5.78 -7.28
N GLY A 80 -8.28 -6.25 -8.19
CA GLY A 80 -7.43 -5.39 -9.00
C GLY A 80 -8.24 -4.37 -9.79
N ARG A 81 -9.25 -4.82 -10.54
CA ARG A 81 -10.13 -3.92 -11.30
C ARG A 81 -10.83 -2.89 -10.42
N ALA A 82 -11.38 -3.31 -9.27
CA ALA A 82 -12.07 -2.42 -8.34
C ALA A 82 -11.14 -1.36 -7.71
N THR A 83 -9.85 -1.66 -7.57
CA THR A 83 -8.86 -0.78 -6.92
C THR A 83 -7.90 -0.09 -7.88
N GLY A 84 -8.11 -0.21 -9.20
CA GLY A 84 -7.22 0.33 -10.23
C GLY A 84 -5.83 -0.30 -10.26
N ARG A 85 -5.69 -1.54 -9.78
CA ARG A 85 -4.42 -2.29 -9.73
C ARG A 85 -4.44 -3.51 -10.66
N THR A 86 -3.27 -3.95 -11.09
CA THR A 86 -3.14 -5.25 -11.76
C THR A 86 -3.40 -6.38 -10.77
N ARG A 87 -3.80 -7.55 -11.27
CA ARG A 87 -3.98 -8.77 -10.45
C ARG A 87 -2.75 -9.08 -9.59
N GLN A 88 -1.56 -9.00 -10.20
CA GLN A 88 -0.29 -9.29 -9.51
C GLN A 88 0.02 -8.24 -8.44
N GLY A 89 -0.19 -6.96 -8.73
CA GLY A 89 0.03 -5.88 -7.77
C GLY A 89 -0.92 -5.97 -6.58
N ALA A 90 -2.19 -6.28 -6.82
CA ALA A 90 -3.18 -6.53 -5.77
C ALA A 90 -2.74 -7.68 -4.86
N ARG A 91 -2.40 -8.84 -5.46
CA ARG A 91 -1.94 -10.01 -4.69
C ARG A 91 -0.68 -9.69 -3.89
N GLN A 92 0.35 -9.11 -4.48
CA GLN A 92 1.60 -8.79 -3.76
C GLN A 92 1.37 -7.86 -2.57
N ARG A 93 0.49 -6.86 -2.72
CA ARG A 93 0.16 -5.91 -1.66
C ARG A 93 -0.59 -6.56 -0.49
N TRP A 94 -1.63 -7.34 -0.78
CA TRP A 94 -2.58 -7.79 0.25
C TRP A 94 -2.41 -9.24 0.69
N ASN A 95 -1.70 -10.08 -0.05
CA ASN A 95 -1.51 -11.49 0.31
C ASN A 95 -0.75 -11.68 1.62
N ARG A 96 0.05 -10.69 2.04
CA ARG A 96 0.74 -10.69 3.35
C ARG A 96 -0.19 -10.54 4.56
N PHE A 97 -1.42 -10.09 4.35
CA PHE A 97 -2.40 -9.89 5.42
C PHE A 97 -3.38 -11.06 5.57
N LEU A 98 -3.37 -11.99 4.61
CA LEU A 98 -4.19 -13.19 4.71
C LEU A 98 -3.53 -14.20 5.64
N PRO A 99 -4.32 -14.95 6.43
CA PRO A 99 -3.79 -16.09 7.15
C PRO A 99 -3.15 -17.07 6.16
N PRO A 100 -2.09 -17.80 6.57
CA PRO A 100 -1.56 -18.88 5.76
C PRO A 100 -2.70 -19.80 5.33
N PRO A 101 -2.69 -20.32 4.09
CA PRO A 101 -3.68 -21.32 3.71
C PRO A 101 -3.65 -22.44 4.76
N ALA A 102 -4.84 -22.87 5.19
CA ALA A 102 -4.94 -24.01 6.09
C ALA A 102 -4.09 -25.14 5.49
N PRO A 103 -3.26 -25.83 6.32
CA PRO A 103 -2.52 -26.96 5.82
C PRO A 103 -3.52 -27.90 5.14
N PRO A 104 -3.17 -28.46 3.96
CA PRO A 104 -4.04 -29.44 3.34
C PRO A 104 -4.36 -30.51 4.40
N PRO A 105 -5.60 -31.06 4.42
CA PRO A 105 -5.91 -32.16 5.33
C PRO A 105 -4.81 -33.19 5.13
N THR A 106 -4.08 -33.49 6.20
CA THR A 106 -3.02 -34.49 6.15
C THR A 106 -3.69 -35.72 5.55
N PRO A 107 -3.28 -36.21 4.36
CA PRO A 107 -3.87 -37.42 3.84
C PRO A 107 -3.71 -38.44 4.96
N ALA A 108 -4.82 -39.06 5.37
CA ALA A 108 -4.82 -40.06 6.43
C ALA A 108 -3.61 -40.98 6.17
N SER A 109 -2.78 -41.17 7.20
CA SER A 109 -1.44 -41.77 7.08
C SER A 109 -1.45 -43.17 6.42
N ASP A 110 -2.62 -43.75 6.18
CA ASP A 110 -2.87 -44.97 5.41
C ASP A 110 -2.69 -44.84 3.89
N ALA A 111 -2.55 -43.63 3.33
CA ALA A 111 -2.32 -43.43 1.90
C ALA A 111 -0.85 -43.60 1.46
N TRP A 112 0.08 -43.74 2.41
CA TRP A 112 1.46 -44.15 2.14
C TRP A 112 1.57 -45.67 2.03
N LEU A 113 0.76 -46.28 1.15
CA LEU A 113 1.19 -47.56 0.59
C LEU A 113 2.44 -47.25 -0.24
N PRO A 114 3.58 -47.93 -0.03
CA PRO A 114 4.69 -47.83 -0.95
C PRO A 114 4.17 -48.32 -2.30
N VAL A 115 3.97 -47.40 -3.23
CA VAL A 115 3.90 -47.73 -4.64
C VAL A 115 5.29 -48.28 -4.96
N LEU A 116 5.41 -49.61 -4.88
CA LEU A 116 6.43 -50.39 -5.56
C LEU A 116 6.23 -50.15 -7.06
N SER A 117 6.61 -48.95 -7.52
CA SER A 117 6.71 -48.66 -8.95
C SER A 117 8.00 -49.34 -9.40
N ASP A 118 7.89 -50.62 -9.75
CA ASP A 118 8.81 -51.27 -10.68
C ASP A 118 8.58 -50.67 -12.08
N ASP A 119 8.80 -49.37 -12.23
CA ASP A 119 8.62 -48.69 -13.51
C ASP A 119 9.96 -48.70 -14.26
N PRO A 120 10.15 -49.53 -15.30
CA PRO A 120 11.41 -49.69 -16.01
C PRO A 120 11.85 -48.43 -16.81
N TRP A 121 11.04 -47.37 -16.79
CA TRP A 121 11.28 -46.12 -17.49
C TRP A 121 12.24 -45.15 -16.78
N ASP A 122 12.59 -45.41 -15.51
CA ASP A 122 13.50 -44.56 -14.72
C ASP A 122 14.99 -44.71 -15.08
N ARG A 123 15.30 -45.46 -16.16
CA ARG A 123 16.65 -45.56 -16.75
C ARG A 123 16.92 -44.53 -17.84
N ARG A 124 16.04 -43.55 -18.06
CA ARG A 124 16.36 -42.46 -18.99
C ARG A 124 17.47 -41.61 -18.36
N PRO A 125 18.63 -41.45 -19.02
CA PRO A 125 19.63 -40.51 -18.54
C PRO A 125 18.97 -39.14 -18.39
N PRO A 126 19.27 -38.38 -17.32
CA PRO A 126 18.70 -37.06 -17.14
C PRO A 126 18.94 -36.28 -18.43
N PRO A 127 17.95 -35.51 -18.93
CA PRO A 127 18.19 -34.61 -20.05
C PRO A 127 19.42 -33.81 -19.68
N ARG A 128 20.44 -33.84 -20.56
CA ARG A 128 21.65 -33.04 -20.36
C ARG A 128 21.16 -31.63 -20.09
N TYR A 129 21.38 -31.18 -18.86
CA TYR A 129 21.01 -29.85 -18.43
C TYR A 129 21.89 -28.92 -19.24
N SER A 130 21.41 -28.48 -20.41
CA SER A 130 21.99 -27.35 -21.09
C SER A 130 21.76 -26.19 -20.12
N PRO A 131 22.81 -25.59 -19.54
CA PRO A 131 22.62 -24.35 -18.80
C PRO A 131 21.85 -23.39 -19.72
N PRO A 132 20.90 -22.59 -19.20
CA PRO A 132 20.16 -21.65 -20.03
C PRO A 132 21.20 -20.85 -20.81
N GLU A 133 21.18 -21.04 -22.12
CA GLU A 133 22.02 -20.36 -23.07
C GLU A 133 21.95 -18.88 -22.69
N LEU A 134 23.11 -18.33 -22.31
CA LEU A 134 23.27 -17.01 -21.75
C LEU A 134 22.29 -16.04 -22.42
N LEU A 135 21.39 -15.46 -21.62
CA LEU A 135 20.40 -14.47 -22.03
C LEU A 135 20.97 -13.59 -23.15
N HIS A 136 20.40 -13.70 -24.35
CA HIS A 136 20.87 -13.00 -25.54
C HIS A 136 21.21 -11.53 -25.20
N PRO A 137 22.34 -10.97 -25.67
CA PRO A 137 22.75 -9.59 -25.35
C PRO A 137 21.66 -8.55 -25.72
N ARG A 138 20.82 -8.85 -26.72
CA ARG A 138 19.68 -8.01 -27.10
C ARG A 138 18.57 -7.94 -26.04
N LEU A 139 18.39 -8.98 -25.22
CA LEU A 139 17.46 -8.97 -24.09
C LEU A 139 17.99 -8.10 -22.96
N HIS A 140 19.30 -8.14 -22.69
CA HIS A 140 19.94 -7.22 -21.73
C HIS A 140 19.75 -5.76 -22.14
N THR A 141 19.97 -5.41 -23.41
CA THR A 141 19.73 -4.04 -23.90
C THR A 141 18.28 -3.62 -23.73
N ARG A 142 17.32 -4.50 -24.07
CA ARG A 142 15.88 -4.19 -23.89
C ARG A 142 15.49 -4.00 -22.43
N LEU A 143 16.04 -4.82 -21.52
CA LEU A 143 15.72 -4.71 -20.09
C LEU A 143 16.30 -3.40 -19.51
N ALA A 144 17.52 -3.04 -19.90
CA ALA A 144 18.16 -1.78 -19.50
C ALA A 144 17.39 -0.55 -20.04
N ASP A 145 17.02 -0.55 -21.32
CA ASP A 145 16.22 0.53 -21.92
C ASP A 145 14.83 0.68 -21.31
N HIS A 146 14.26 -0.43 -20.82
CA HIS A 146 12.98 -0.41 -20.14
C HIS A 146 13.11 0.20 -18.74
N GLN A 147 14.17 -0.16 -18.01
CA GLN A 147 14.44 0.38 -16.67
C GLN A 147 14.72 1.89 -16.72
N VAL A 148 15.54 2.36 -17.68
CA VAL A 148 15.84 3.79 -17.86
C VAL A 148 14.58 4.62 -18.09
N ARG A 149 13.61 4.09 -18.86
CA ARG A 149 12.33 4.78 -19.10
C ARG A 149 11.43 4.87 -17.86
N HIS A 150 11.60 3.96 -16.90
CA HIS A 150 10.80 3.96 -15.67
C HIS A 150 11.45 4.74 -14.53
N ASP A 151 12.78 4.83 -14.51
CA ASP A 151 13.53 5.60 -13.50
C ASP A 151 13.68 7.08 -13.86
N GLN A 152 13.34 7.48 -15.09
CA GLN A 152 13.33 8.89 -15.47
C GLN A 152 12.22 9.60 -14.69
N PRO A 153 12.53 10.64 -13.90
CA PRO A 153 11.52 11.40 -13.20
C PRO A 153 10.53 11.95 -14.24
N PRO A 154 9.21 11.94 -13.94
CA PRO A 154 8.23 12.51 -14.86
C PRO A 154 8.68 13.91 -15.24
N ASP A 155 8.63 14.24 -16.54
CA ASP A 155 8.87 15.60 -17.02
C ASP A 155 8.06 16.55 -16.14
N ASP A 156 8.76 17.39 -15.38
CA ASP A 156 8.15 18.23 -14.36
C ASP A 156 7.12 19.14 -15.05
N PRO A 157 5.80 18.93 -14.84
CA PRO A 157 4.79 19.67 -15.59
C PRO A 157 4.63 21.11 -15.11
N TRP A 158 5.38 21.51 -14.08
CA TRP A 158 5.24 22.81 -13.46
C TRP A 158 6.32 23.76 -14.00
N PRO A 159 5.95 24.81 -14.77
CA PRO A 159 6.91 25.82 -15.18
C PRO A 159 7.46 26.50 -13.92
N ALA A 160 8.78 26.61 -13.84
CA ALA A 160 9.47 27.30 -12.76
C ALA A 160 8.88 28.71 -12.62
N HIS A 161 8.13 28.95 -11.55
CA HIS A 161 7.62 30.27 -11.23
C HIS A 161 8.82 31.16 -10.87
N HIS A 162 9.29 31.93 -11.85
CA HIS A 162 10.25 32.98 -11.64
C HIS A 162 9.59 34.08 -10.79
N THR A 163 9.95 34.13 -9.52
CA THR A 163 9.65 35.25 -8.63
C THR A 163 10.48 36.45 -9.09
N HIS A 164 9.79 37.52 -9.46
CA HIS A 164 10.38 38.83 -9.80
C HIS A 164 10.42 39.74 -8.57
#